data_AF-A0A0M4RB77-F1
#
_entry.id   AF-A0A0M4RB77-F1
#
_cell.length_a   1.000
_cell.length_b   1.000
_cell.length_c   1.000
_cell.angle_alpha   90.00
_cell.angle_beta   90.00
_cell.angle_gamma   90.00
#
_symmetry.space_group_name_H-M   'P 1'
#
loop_
_entity.id
_entity.type
_entity.pdbx_description
1 polymer ?
#
loop_
_entity_poly.entity_id
_entity_poly.type
_entity_poly.pdbx_seq_one_letter_code
_entity_poly.pdbx_strand_id
1 'polypeptide(L)' 'MSEPQDPQRLVSTTQAAKALGVHQTTLSRWAAAGHVKPAQKTVGGHMRWKLDDLRKQVAAITEP' A
#
# COMPACT_ATOMS: atom_id res chain seq x y z
N MET A 1 12.72 -16.77 0.04
CA MET A 1 13.48 -15.95 1.00
C MET A 1 12.87 -14.55 0.99
N SER A 2 12.14 -14.17 2.05
CA SER A 2 11.62 -12.81 2.17
C SER A 2 12.75 -11.95 2.72
N GLU A 3 13.33 -11.08 1.89
CA GLU A 3 14.25 -10.03 2.34
C GLU A 3 13.57 -9.20 3.44
N PRO A 4 14.33 -8.75 4.47
CA PRO A 4 13.83 -7.75 5.41
C PRO A 4 13.35 -6.55 4.59
N GLN A 5 12.06 -6.26 4.68
CA GLN A 5 11.45 -5.15 3.95
C GLN A 5 11.94 -3.88 4.64
N ASP A 6 12.90 -3.17 4.02
CA ASP A 6 13.21 -1.80 4.40
C ASP A 6 11.90 -0.98 4.32
N PRO A 7 11.42 -0.41 5.43
CA PRO A 7 10.16 0.34 5.46
C PRO A 7 10.13 1.54 4.50
N GLN A 8 11.30 2.05 4.09
CA GLN A 8 11.44 3.13 3.13
C GLN A 8 11.42 2.66 1.67
N ARG A 9 11.53 1.34 1.42
CA ARG A 9 11.50 0.77 0.07
C ARG A 9 10.10 0.82 -0.52
N LEU A 10 10.04 1.22 -1.79
CA LEU A 10 8.82 1.19 -2.59
C LEU A 10 8.47 -0.25 -2.98
N VAL A 11 7.35 -0.74 -2.47
CA VAL A 11 6.84 -2.09 -2.74
C VAL A 11 5.65 -2.08 -3.71
N SER A 12 5.38 -3.21 -4.35
CA SER A 12 4.21 -3.36 -5.23
C SER A 12 2.90 -3.41 -4.44
N THR A 13 1.76 -3.20 -5.09
CA THR A 13 0.44 -3.37 -4.47
C THR A 13 0.24 -4.75 -3.86
N THR A 14 0.72 -5.82 -4.51
CA THR A 14 0.61 -7.19 -3.97
C THR A 14 1.43 -7.36 -2.69
N GLN A 15 2.66 -6.84 -2.66
CA GLN A 15 3.50 -6.86 -1.47
C GLN A 15 2.91 -6.03 -0.33
N ALA A 16 2.41 -4.84 -0.64
CA ALA A 16 1.74 -3.96 0.32
C ALA A 16 0.49 -4.62 0.92
N ALA A 17 -0.37 -5.19 0.09
CA ALA A 17 -1.59 -5.87 0.53
C ALA A 17 -1.26 -7.08 1.43
N LYS A 18 -0.25 -7.88 1.06
CA LYS A 18 0.26 -8.98 1.88
C LYS A 18 0.77 -8.49 3.24
N ALA A 19 1.50 -7.38 3.28
CA ALA A 19 2.02 -6.80 4.51
C ALA A 19 0.92 -6.24 5.43
N LEU A 20 -0.23 -5.85 4.87
CA LEU A 20 -1.42 -5.41 5.61
C LEU A 20 -2.37 -6.55 5.98
N GLY A 21 -2.16 -7.77 5.46
CA GLY A 21 -3.09 -8.88 5.65
C GLY A 21 -4.42 -8.72 4.90
N VAL A 22 -4.45 -7.92 3.83
CA VAL A 22 -5.65 -7.71 3.01
C VAL A 22 -5.48 -8.25 1.60
N HIS A 23 -6.59 -8.48 0.90
CA HIS A 23 -6.53 -8.87 -0.50
C HIS A 23 -6.05 -7.70 -1.38
N GLN A 24 -5.32 -8.00 -2.46
CA GLN A 24 -4.79 -6.97 -3.37
C GLN A 24 -5.91 -6.08 -3.95
N THR A 25 -7.05 -6.66 -4.30
CA THR A 25 -8.19 -5.90 -4.85
C THR A 25 -8.78 -4.94 -3.82
N THR A 26 -8.74 -5.27 -2.52
CA THR A 26 -9.17 -4.38 -1.44
C THR A 26 -8.30 -3.13 -1.41
N LEU A 27 -6.97 -3.30 -1.40
CA LEU A 27 -6.04 -2.17 -1.43
C LEU A 27 -6.21 -1.32 -2.70
N SER A 28 -6.40 -1.95 -3.86
CA SER A 28 -6.66 -1.22 -5.12
C SER A 28 -7.97 -0.42 -5.06
N ARG A 29 -9.03 -0.97 -4.45
CA ARG A 29 -10.32 -0.27 -4.28
C ARG A 29 -10.18 0.93 -3.35
N TRP A 30 -9.49 0.80 -2.23
CA TRP A 30 -9.23 1.93 -1.34
C TRP A 30 -8.45 3.04 -2.03
N ALA A 31 -7.47 2.68 -2.87
CA ALA A 31 -6.71 3.64 -3.66
C ALA A 31 -7.59 4.35 -4.71
N ALA A 32 -8.47 3.62 -5.38
CA ALA A 32 -9.40 4.16 -6.36
C ALA A 32 -10.45 5.08 -5.71
N ALA A 33 -10.91 4.74 -4.51
CA ALA A 33 -11.83 5.55 -3.71
C ALA A 33 -11.15 6.75 -3.03
N GLY A 34 -9.83 6.85 -3.09
CA GLY A 34 -9.05 7.95 -2.51
C GLY A 34 -8.82 7.86 -0.99
N HIS A 35 -9.20 6.75 -0.36
CA HIS A 35 -8.96 6.51 1.07
C HIS A 35 -7.46 6.39 1.38
N VAL A 36 -6.70 5.77 0.48
CA VAL A 36 -5.24 5.67 0.56
C VAL A 36 -4.59 6.17 -0.73
N LYS A 37 -3.37 6.68 -0.63
CA LYS A 37 -2.59 7.22 -1.73
C LYS A 37 -1.27 6.46 -1.86
N PRO A 38 -0.93 5.94 -3.05
CA PRO A 38 0.38 5.37 -3.29
C PRO A 38 1.45 6.46 -3.32
N ALA A 39 2.66 6.12 -2.87
CA ALA A 39 3.79 7.05 -2.88
C ALA A 39 4.25 7.38 -4.31
N GLN A 40 4.09 6.46 -5.26
CA GLN A 40 4.38 6.69 -6.67
C GLN A 40 3.45 5.84 -7.55
N LYS A 41 3.19 6.32 -8.77
CA LYS A 41 2.62 5.53 -9.86
C LYS A 41 3.64 5.45 -10.99
N THR A 42 3.84 4.27 -11.56
CA THR A 42 4.64 4.11 -12.77
C THR A 42 3.87 4.60 -14.00
N VAL A 43 4.57 4.84 -15.12
CA VAL A 43 3.95 5.23 -16.39
C VAL A 43 2.87 4.23 -16.84
N GLY A 44 3.07 2.93 -16.58
CA GLY A 44 2.08 1.87 -16.86
C GLY A 44 0.95 1.74 -15.83
N GLY A 45 0.83 2.66 -14.86
CA GLY A 45 -0.26 2.69 -13.87
C GLY A 45 -0.05 1.79 -12.65
N HIS A 46 1.10 1.11 -12.51
CA HIS A 46 1.37 0.32 -11.31
C HIS A 46 1.64 1.21 -10.11
N MET A 47 0.95 0.95 -9.00
CA MET A 47 1.11 1.67 -7.75
C MET A 47 2.30 1.14 -6.95
N ARG A 48 3.04 2.06 -6.36
CA ARG A 48 4.17 1.80 -5.46
C ARG A 48 3.91 2.42 -4.10
N TRP A 49 4.20 1.66 -3.07
CA TRP A 49 3.80 1.97 -1.71
C TRP A 49 5.02 2.05 -0.79
N LYS A 50 5.03 3.04 0.10
CA LYS A 50 5.85 3.00 1.31
C LYS A 50 5.01 2.34 2.39
N LEU A 51 5.48 1.26 3.00
CA LEU A 51 4.67 0.47 3.93
C LEU A 51 4.27 1.27 5.17
N ASP A 52 5.19 2.06 5.71
CA ASP A 52 4.93 2.84 6.92
C ASP A 52 3.90 3.95 6.69
N ASP A 53 3.98 4.62 5.54
CA ASP A 53 3.00 5.62 5.13
C ASP A 53 1.62 4.98 4.91
N LEU A 54 1.59 3.85 4.19
CA LEU A 54 0.34 3.13 3.97
C LEU A 54 -0.32 2.67 5.28
N ARG A 55 0.46 2.16 6.24
CA ARG A 55 -0.08 1.78 7.56
C ARG A 55 -0.70 2.96 8.30
N LYS A 56 -0.08 4.14 8.26
CA LYS A 56 -0.63 5.37 8.85
C LYS A 56 -1.95 5.77 8.20
N GLN A 57 -2.03 5.69 6.87
CA GLN A 57 -3.26 5.99 6.16
C GLN A 57 -4.38 5.01 6.49
N VAL A 58 -4.09 3.71 6.61
CA VAL A 58 -5.08 2.70 7.02
C VAL A 58 -5.56 2.92 8.45
N ALA A 59 -4.66 3.24 9.38
CA ALA A 59 -5.04 3.57 10.76
C ALA A 59 -6.01 4.77 10.79
N ALA A 60 -5.72 5.83 10.03
CA ALA A 60 -6.58 7.01 9.94
C ALA A 60 -7.97 6.77 9.31
N ILE A 61 -8.18 5.65 8.60
CA ILE A 61 -9.49 5.24 8.09
C ILE A 61 -10.26 4.40 9.13
N THR A 62 -9.53 3.67 9.97
CA THR A 62 -10.11 2.68 10.89
C THR A 62 -10.41 3.27 12.26
N GLU A 63 -9.72 4.35 12.64
CA GLU A 63 -10.02 5.13 13.84
C GLU A 63 -11.18 6.11 13.57
N PRO A 64 -12.30 6.00 14.31
CA PRO A 64 -13.48 6.87 14.14
C PRO A 64 -13.30 8.28 14.72
#